data_AF-A0A4P7UNJ8-F1
#
_entry.id   AF-A0A4P7UNJ8-F1
#
_cell.length_a   1.000
_cell.length_b   1.000
_cell.length_c   1.000
_cell.angle_alpha   90.00
_cell.angle_beta   90.00
_cell.angle_gamma   90.00
#
_symmetry.space_group_name_H-M   'P 1'
#
loop_
_entity.id
_entity.type
_entity.pdbx_description
1 polymer ?
#
loop_
_entity_poly.entity_id
_entity_poly.type
_entity_poly.pdbx_seq_one_letter_code
_entity_poly.pdbx_strand_id
1 'polypeptide(L)'
;MMKPLLSLCVLASLCLPQPTAADQTDYAEYTPAPGSPAATHAADMRAWLQQLSPPQRAKAQAVIDEYTPKINELRKSILQKKNELAHLSYNQTTSPETLPRLGHELQQLRDELRTLLQRADQRMDAEVGVPLGSPQTRGCSMEYPGLSTSASK
;
A
#
# COMPACT_ATOMS: atom_id res chain seq x y z
N MET A 1 21.00 -71.49 -15.71
CA MET A 1 21.93 -70.39 -15.36
C MET A 1 21.71 -69.24 -16.33
N MET A 2 21.12 -68.13 -15.89
CA MET A 2 21.45 -66.74 -16.23
C MET A 2 20.41 -65.80 -15.61
N LYS A 3 20.92 -64.72 -15.00
CA LYS A 3 20.23 -63.79 -14.10
C LYS A 3 19.41 -62.73 -14.88
N PRO A 4 18.28 -62.24 -14.34
CA PRO A 4 17.71 -60.96 -14.76
C PRO A 4 18.40 -59.80 -14.02
N LEU A 5 18.82 -58.76 -14.75
CA LEU A 5 19.23 -57.47 -14.19
C LEU A 5 18.03 -56.53 -14.31
N LEU A 6 17.27 -56.36 -13.22
CA LEU A 6 16.28 -55.29 -13.09
C LEU A 6 16.96 -54.13 -12.36
N SER A 7 17.16 -53.04 -13.09
CA SER A 7 17.64 -51.75 -12.60
C SER A 7 16.57 -51.13 -11.69
N LEU A 8 16.86 -51.07 -10.39
CA LEU A 8 16.05 -50.38 -9.39
C LEU A 8 16.37 -48.89 -9.44
N CYS A 9 15.53 -48.10 -10.13
CA CYS A 9 15.52 -46.65 -9.99
C CYS A 9 14.87 -46.29 -8.63
N VAL A 10 15.71 -45.90 -7.68
CA VAL A 10 15.28 -45.35 -6.39
C VAL A 10 14.69 -43.96 -6.63
N LEU A 11 13.36 -43.84 -6.61
CA LEU A 11 12.67 -42.56 -6.51
C LEU A 11 12.76 -42.09 -5.05
N ALA A 12 13.75 -41.25 -4.76
CA ALA A 12 13.77 -40.44 -3.57
C ALA A 12 12.66 -39.37 -3.68
N SER A 13 11.48 -39.70 -3.15
CA SER A 13 10.45 -38.68 -2.88
C SER A 13 10.99 -37.73 -1.81
N LEU A 14 11.50 -36.59 -2.27
CA LEU A 14 11.76 -35.43 -1.45
C LEU A 14 10.44 -35.01 -0.78
N CYS A 15 10.37 -35.25 0.52
CA CYS A 15 9.33 -34.72 1.39
C CYS A 15 9.52 -33.20 1.44
N LEU A 16 8.87 -32.48 0.53
CA LEU A 16 8.73 -31.03 0.61
C LEU A 16 7.83 -30.71 1.81
N PRO A 17 8.25 -29.88 2.77
CA PRO A 17 7.35 -29.39 3.79
C PRO A 17 6.23 -28.58 3.10
N GLN A 18 4.99 -29.03 3.26
CA GLN A 18 3.83 -28.25 2.86
C GLN A 18 3.88 -26.89 3.58
N PRO A 19 3.60 -25.77 2.89
CA PRO A 19 3.38 -24.52 3.59
C PRO A 19 2.17 -24.72 4.49
N THR A 20 2.43 -24.74 5.80
CA THR A 20 1.41 -24.61 6.83
C THR A 20 0.60 -23.36 6.53
N ALA A 21 -0.69 -23.56 6.24
CA ALA A 21 -1.70 -22.52 6.21
C ALA A 21 -1.78 -21.90 7.61
N ALA A 22 -0.88 -20.97 7.89
CA ALA A 22 -0.94 -20.07 9.02
C ALA A 22 -1.22 -18.68 8.45
N ASP A 23 -2.35 -18.13 8.88
CA ASP A 23 -2.80 -16.77 8.67
C ASP A 23 -3.29 -16.40 7.26
N GLN A 24 -4.32 -17.12 6.81
CA GLN A 24 -5.41 -16.46 6.07
C GLN A 24 -6.20 -15.58 7.05
N THR A 25 -5.59 -14.49 7.52
CA THR A 25 -6.35 -13.35 8.03
C THR A 25 -6.92 -12.62 6.83
N ASP A 26 -8.14 -13.04 6.47
CA ASP A 26 -9.20 -12.20 5.95
C ASP A 26 -8.72 -10.96 5.16
N TYR A 27 -8.31 -11.18 3.90
CA TYR A 27 -8.41 -10.15 2.87
C TYR A 27 -9.90 -9.92 2.59
N ALA A 28 -10.67 -9.52 3.60
CA ALA A 28 -11.97 -8.94 3.38
C ALA A 28 -11.73 -7.79 2.41
N GLU A 29 -12.30 -7.93 1.21
CA GLU A 29 -12.37 -6.88 0.23
C GLU A 29 -12.88 -5.63 0.95
N TYR A 30 -11.97 -4.72 1.30
CA TYR A 30 -12.27 -3.54 2.09
C TYR A 30 -13.23 -2.71 1.27
N THR A 31 -14.52 -2.93 1.50
CA THR A 31 -15.60 -2.17 0.90
C THR A 31 -15.80 -0.99 1.83
N PRO A 32 -15.35 0.23 1.46
CA PRO A 32 -15.48 1.36 2.34
C PRO A 32 -16.97 1.65 2.57
N ALA A 33 -17.35 2.04 3.79
CA ALA A 33 -18.74 2.34 4.12
C ALA A 33 -19.30 3.41 3.15
N PRO A 34 -20.56 3.27 2.66
CA PRO A 34 -21.17 4.24 1.77
C PRO A 34 -21.09 5.66 2.34
N GLY A 35 -20.61 6.62 1.56
CA GLY A 35 -20.44 8.02 1.98
C GLY A 35 -19.21 8.31 2.83
N SER A 36 -18.35 7.32 3.11
CA SER A 36 -17.04 7.57 3.73
C SER A 36 -16.07 8.27 2.76
N PRO A 37 -15.09 9.04 3.25
CA PRO A 37 -14.05 9.63 2.40
C PRO A 37 -13.32 8.58 1.54
N ALA A 38 -13.11 7.38 2.08
CA ALA A 38 -12.52 6.26 1.36
C ALA A 38 -13.43 5.71 0.24
N ALA A 39 -14.75 5.67 0.44
CA ALA A 39 -15.71 5.30 -0.61
C ALA A 39 -15.72 6.32 -1.75
N THR A 40 -15.70 7.61 -1.41
CA THR A 40 -15.64 8.69 -2.39
C THR A 40 -14.34 8.60 -3.20
N HIS A 41 -13.20 8.44 -2.55
CA HIS A 41 -11.91 8.30 -3.23
C HIS A 41 -11.88 7.09 -4.19
N ALA A 42 -12.41 5.95 -3.77
CA ALA A 42 -12.50 4.77 -4.63
C ALA A 42 -13.44 4.99 -5.83
N ALA A 43 -14.52 5.76 -5.66
CA ALA A 43 -15.42 6.13 -6.74
C ALA A 43 -14.76 7.09 -7.73
N ASP A 44 -14.07 8.13 -7.24
CA ASP A 44 -13.32 9.09 -8.05
C ASP A 44 -12.24 8.38 -8.89
N MET A 45 -11.48 7.48 -8.26
CA MET A 45 -10.48 6.67 -8.96
C MET A 45 -11.11 5.82 -10.07
N ARG A 46 -12.24 5.16 -9.78
CA ARG A 46 -12.95 4.34 -10.77
C ARG A 46 -13.45 5.20 -11.93
N ALA A 47 -14.01 6.37 -11.64
CA ALA A 47 -14.48 7.30 -12.66
C ALA A 47 -13.33 7.80 -13.54
N TRP A 48 -12.19 8.15 -12.94
CA TRP A 48 -10.99 8.58 -13.63
C TRP A 48 -10.46 7.48 -14.58
N LEU A 49 -10.36 6.23 -14.12
CA LEU A 49 -9.93 5.09 -14.93
C LEU A 49 -10.83 4.85 -16.17
N GLN A 50 -12.13 5.10 -16.05
CA GLN A 50 -13.06 4.94 -17.18
C GLN A 50 -12.84 5.97 -18.30
N GLN A 51 -12.19 7.10 -18.01
CA GLN A 51 -11.84 8.11 -19.01
C GLN A 51 -10.64 7.69 -19.88
N LEU A 52 -9.85 6.72 -19.43
CA LEU A 52 -8.70 6.21 -20.17
C LEU A 52 -9.13 5.25 -21.28
N SER A 53 -8.34 5.19 -22.36
CA SER A 53 -8.48 4.16 -23.38
C SER A 53 -8.28 2.75 -22.79
N PRO A 54 -8.87 1.68 -23.36
CA PRO A 54 -8.72 0.32 -22.83
C PRO A 54 -7.27 -0.12 -22.54
N PRO A 55 -6.28 0.09 -23.44
CA PRO A 55 -4.90 -0.31 -23.14
C PRO A 55 -4.25 0.55 -22.03
N GLN A 56 -4.58 1.85 -21.96
CA GLN A 56 -4.09 2.72 -20.89
C GLN A 56 -4.69 2.33 -19.53
N ARG A 57 -6.00 2.04 -19.51
CA ARG A 57 -6.72 1.63 -18.31
C ARG A 57 -6.13 0.37 -17.69
N ALA A 58 -5.80 -0.65 -18.50
CA ALA A 58 -5.20 -1.88 -18.00
C ALA A 58 -3.84 -1.62 -17.33
N LYS A 59 -2.99 -0.79 -17.93
CA LYS A 59 -1.69 -0.42 -17.34
C LYS A 59 -1.86 0.45 -16.09
N ALA A 60 -2.76 1.42 -16.13
CA ALA A 60 -3.07 2.28 -14.98
C ALA A 60 -3.57 1.47 -13.79
N GLN A 61 -4.48 0.52 -14.03
CA GLN A 61 -4.98 -0.38 -12.99
C GLN A 61 -3.86 -1.20 -12.37
N ALA A 62 -2.96 -1.76 -13.18
CA ALA A 62 -1.83 -2.54 -12.66
C ALA A 62 -0.91 -1.72 -11.74
N VAL A 63 -0.64 -0.45 -12.09
CA VAL A 63 0.15 0.44 -11.24
C VAL A 63 -0.60 0.76 -9.94
N ILE A 64 -1.90 1.06 -10.03
CA ILE A 64 -2.74 1.33 -8.85
C ILE A 64 -2.77 0.12 -7.91
N ASP A 65 -2.98 -1.08 -8.44
CA ASP A 65 -3.06 -2.32 -7.67
C ASP A 65 -1.77 -2.61 -6.92
N GLU A 66 -0.61 -2.28 -7.52
CA GLU A 66 0.68 -2.47 -6.87
C GLU A 66 0.93 -1.46 -5.73
N TYR A 67 0.60 -0.19 -5.95
CA TYR A 67 0.97 0.88 -5.02
C TYR A 67 -0.05 1.09 -3.90
N THR A 68 -1.34 0.84 -4.16
CA THR A 68 -2.43 1.01 -3.19
C THR A 68 -2.19 0.31 -1.84
N PRO A 69 -1.83 -0.99 -1.78
CA PRO A 69 -1.62 -1.65 -0.49
C PRO A 69 -0.45 -1.02 0.28
N LYS A 70 0.65 -0.69 -0.39
CA LYS A 70 1.83 -0.06 0.21
C LYS A 70 1.51 1.32 0.79
N ILE A 71 0.71 2.11 0.07
CA ILE A 71 0.23 3.43 0.51
C ILE A 71 -0.68 3.29 1.74
N ASN A 72 -1.60 2.32 1.71
CA ASN A 72 -2.53 2.10 2.80
C ASN A 72 -1.83 1.65 4.08
N GLU A 73 -0.82 0.79 3.99
CA GLU A 73 0.00 0.41 5.14
C GLU A 73 0.71 1.62 5.75
N LEU A 74 1.36 2.46 4.94
CA LEU A 74 1.99 3.69 5.45
C LEU A 74 0.97 4.64 6.10
N ARG A 75 -0.23 4.78 5.53
CA ARG A 75 -1.30 5.59 6.14
C ARG A 75 -1.75 5.04 7.48
N LYS A 76 -1.84 3.71 7.64
CA LYS A 76 -2.14 3.06 8.93
C LYS A 76 -1.04 3.35 9.94
N SER A 77 0.24 3.19 9.57
CA SER A 77 1.37 3.49 10.46
C SER A 77 1.41 4.97 10.88
N ILE A 78 1.13 5.89 9.95
CA ILE A 78 1.01 7.33 10.24
C ILE A 78 -0.13 7.57 11.24
N LEU A 79 -1.30 6.96 11.03
CA LEU A 79 -2.43 7.10 11.95
C LEU A 79 -2.09 6.58 13.34
N GLN A 80 -1.45 5.41 13.43
CA GLN A 80 -0.99 4.86 14.70
C GLN A 80 -0.03 5.81 15.41
N LYS A 81 0.97 6.34 14.71
CA LYS A 81 1.94 7.27 15.30
C LYS A 81 1.30 8.59 15.73
N LYS A 82 0.33 9.10 14.97
CA LYS A 82 -0.49 10.25 15.38
C LYS A 82 -1.28 9.97 16.65
N ASN A 83 -1.83 8.77 16.77
CA ASN A 83 -2.55 8.37 17.98
C ASN A 83 -1.59 8.28 19.17
N GLU A 84 -0.38 7.73 19.02
CA GLU A 84 0.62 7.73 20.08
C GLU A 84 0.96 9.16 20.56
N LEU A 85 1.16 10.09 19.62
CA LEU A 85 1.39 11.51 19.95
C LEU A 85 0.19 12.14 20.66
N ALA A 86 -1.03 11.86 20.21
CA ALA A 86 -2.25 12.41 20.80
C ALA A 86 -2.48 11.92 22.25
N HIS A 87 -2.01 10.72 22.58
CA HIS A 87 -2.14 10.13 23.92
C HIS A 87 -0.87 10.30 24.78
N LEU A 88 0.15 11.02 24.31
CA LEU A 88 1.37 11.26 25.07
C LEU A 88 1.07 12.14 26.30
N SER A 89 1.39 11.62 27.50
CA SER A 89 1.26 12.35 28.76
C SER A 89 2.61 12.93 29.18
N TYR A 90 2.66 14.20 29.55
CA TYR A 90 3.88 14.85 30.06
C TYR A 90 3.95 14.71 31.58
N ASN A 91 4.31 13.53 32.06
CA ASN A 91 4.45 13.21 33.48
C ASN A 91 5.89 12.76 33.80
N GLN A 92 6.20 12.59 35.09
CA GLN A 92 7.56 12.24 35.55
C GLN A 92 8.07 10.87 35.06
N THR A 93 7.20 10.01 34.53
CA THR A 93 7.58 8.69 34.00
C THR A 93 7.84 8.71 32.50
N THR A 94 7.50 9.81 31.82
CA THR A 94 7.72 9.95 30.38
C THR A 94 9.08 10.56 30.12
N SER A 95 9.96 9.81 29.45
CA SER A 95 11.29 10.31 29.09
C SER A 95 11.18 11.56 28.20
N PRO A 96 12.02 12.60 28.42
CA PRO A 96 12.03 13.80 27.58
C PRO A 96 12.34 13.51 26.11
N GLU A 97 13.00 12.38 25.82
CA GLU A 97 13.32 11.93 24.46
C GLU A 97 12.10 11.34 23.70
N THR A 98 10.98 11.09 24.40
CA THR A 98 9.82 10.42 23.81
C THR A 98 9.18 11.26 22.71
N LEU A 99 8.93 12.55 22.97
CA LEU A 99 8.30 13.45 22.00
C LEU A 99 9.20 13.67 20.76
N PRO A 100 10.50 14.02 20.90
CA PRO A 100 11.41 14.14 19.75
C PRO A 100 11.46 12.87 18.90
N ARG A 101 11.57 11.70 19.54
CA ARG A 101 11.59 10.41 18.83
C ARG A 101 10.30 10.17 18.04
N LEU A 102 9.13 10.31 18.67
CA LEU A 102 7.85 10.11 17.99
C LEU A 102 7.63 11.11 16.84
N GLY A 103 8.09 12.36 17.02
CA GLY A 103 8.06 13.38 15.98
C GLY A 103 8.93 13.02 14.77
N HIS A 104 10.14 12.52 15.02
CA HIS A 104 11.04 12.05 13.97
C HIS A 104 10.47 10.85 13.21
N GLU A 105 9.97 9.84 13.93
CA GLU A 105 9.34 8.65 13.34
C GLU A 105 8.14 9.04 12.46
N LEU A 106 7.28 9.96 12.93
CA LEU A 106 6.16 10.45 12.12
C LEU A 106 6.63 11.18 10.87
N GLN A 107 7.71 11.95 10.96
CA GLN A 107 8.28 12.65 9.80
C GLN A 107 8.84 11.67 8.78
N GLN A 108 9.55 10.63 9.21
CA GLN A 108 10.05 9.56 8.33
C GLN A 108 8.91 8.87 7.58
N LEU A 109 7.84 8.48 8.28
CA LEU A 109 6.67 7.86 7.65
C LEU A 109 6.00 8.78 6.61
N ARG A 110 5.94 10.09 6.87
CA ARG A 110 5.42 11.07 5.89
C ARG A 110 6.31 11.19 4.66
N ASP A 111 7.62 11.19 4.84
CA ASP A 111 8.58 11.28 3.73
C ASP A 111 8.56 10.00 2.88
N GLU A 112 8.40 8.84 3.50
CA GLU A 112 8.18 7.56 2.82
C GLU A 112 6.88 7.56 2.01
N LEU A 113 5.77 8.02 2.60
CA LEU A 113 4.49 8.14 1.90
C LEU A 113 4.62 9.07 0.68
N ARG A 114 5.27 10.23 0.85
CA ARG A 114 5.50 11.17 -0.25
C ARG A 114 6.31 10.53 -1.37
N THR A 115 7.40 9.86 -1.02
CA THR A 115 8.28 9.17 -1.97
C THR A 115 7.50 8.10 -2.75
N LEU A 116 6.65 7.35 -2.05
CA LEU A 116 5.85 6.29 -2.66
C LEU A 116 4.81 6.84 -3.65
N LEU A 117 4.11 7.93 -3.29
CA LEU A 117 3.19 8.63 -4.19
C LEU A 117 3.91 9.18 -5.42
N GLN A 118 5.11 9.76 -5.25
CA GLN A 118 5.91 10.27 -6.36
C GLN A 118 6.35 9.16 -7.32
N ARG A 119 6.72 7.98 -6.80
CA ARG A 119 7.09 6.82 -7.64
C ARG A 119 5.90 6.30 -8.45
N ALA A 120 4.72 6.24 -7.84
CA ALA A 120 3.51 5.86 -8.56
C ALA A 120 3.19 6.86 -9.68
N ASP A 121 3.25 8.17 -9.40
CA ASP A 121 3.04 9.23 -10.40
C ASP A 121 4.02 9.12 -11.58
N GLN A 122 5.32 8.96 -11.28
CA GLN A 122 6.36 8.76 -12.31
C GLN A 122 6.10 7.53 -13.18
N ARG A 123 5.65 6.44 -12.57
CA ARG A 123 5.36 5.20 -13.30
C ARG A 123 4.12 5.33 -14.16
N MET A 124 3.10 6.04 -13.67
CA MET A 124 1.89 6.33 -14.44
C MET A 124 2.20 7.19 -15.67
N ASP A 125 3.02 8.23 -15.49
CA ASP A 125 3.50 9.04 -16.61
C ASP A 125 4.31 8.20 -17.63
N ALA A 126 5.27 7.41 -17.15
CA ALA A 126 6.15 6.63 -18.03
C ALA A 126 5.45 5.46 -18.76
N GLU A 127 4.55 4.73 -18.10
CA GLU A 127 3.94 3.50 -18.66
C GLU A 127 2.60 3.75 -19.34
N VAL A 128 1.85 4.74 -18.85
CA VAL A 128 0.47 5.05 -19.29
C VAL A 128 0.40 6.34 -20.11
N GLY A 129 1.35 7.26 -19.90
CA GLY A 129 1.33 8.60 -20.48
C GLY A 129 0.32 9.53 -19.81
N VAL A 130 -0.14 9.20 -18.60
CA VAL A 130 -1.12 10.00 -17.84
C VAL A 130 -0.67 10.08 -16.39
N PRO A 131 -0.22 11.26 -15.90
CA PRO A 131 0.22 11.41 -14.52
C PRO A 131 -0.97 11.38 -13.54
N LEU A 132 -0.71 10.96 -12.30
CA LEU A 132 -1.65 11.09 -11.18
C LEU A 132 -1.57 12.49 -10.55
N GLY A 133 -0.44 13.16 -10.73
CA GLY A 133 -0.08 14.44 -10.13
C GLY A 133 0.71 14.27 -8.84
N SER A 134 1.67 15.16 -8.63
CA SER A 134 2.50 15.16 -7.43
C SER A 134 1.75 15.64 -6.18
N PRO A 135 2.01 15.06 -4.99
CA PRO A 135 1.37 15.47 -3.75
C PRO A 135 1.69 16.93 -3.38
N GLN A 136 0.65 17.75 -3.22
CA GLN A 136 0.75 19.20 -2.99
C GLN A 136 1.11 19.58 -1.56
N THR A 137 0.86 18.68 -0.61
CA THR A 137 1.18 18.92 0.80
C THR A 137 2.32 18.02 1.25
N ARG A 138 2.88 18.32 2.42
CA ARG A 138 3.73 17.38 3.18
C ARG A 138 2.95 16.75 4.35
N GLY A 139 1.62 16.84 4.35
CA GLY A 139 0.77 16.48 5.48
C GLY A 139 0.66 14.97 5.71
N CYS A 140 -0.13 14.56 6.70
CA CYS A 140 -0.42 13.14 6.95
C CYS A 140 -1.48 12.55 5.99
N SER A 141 -2.32 13.42 5.39
CA SER A 141 -3.40 13.05 4.46
C SER A 141 -3.03 13.35 3.01
N MET A 142 -1.78 13.04 2.61
CA MET A 142 -1.35 13.29 1.23
C MET A 142 -2.08 12.38 0.24
N GLU A 143 -2.52 12.99 -0.86
CA GLU A 143 -3.25 12.35 -1.96
C GLU A 143 -2.77 12.90 -3.31
N TYR A 144 -3.14 12.20 -4.38
CA TYR A 144 -2.90 12.62 -5.75
C TYR A 144 -3.88 13.74 -6.15
N PRO A 145 -3.41 14.88 -6.68
CA PRO A 145 -4.29 15.96 -7.10
C PRO A 145 -5.21 15.57 -8.24
N GLY A 146 -4.74 14.74 -9.18
CA GLY A 146 -5.50 14.31 -10.35
C GLY A 146 -6.71 13.43 -10.03
N LEU A 147 -6.84 12.98 -8.79
CA LEU A 147 -7.96 12.17 -8.30
C LEU A 147 -8.89 12.94 -7.37
N SER A 148 -8.48 14.11 -6.90
CA SER A 148 -9.33 14.91 -6.02
C SER A 148 -10.30 15.71 -6.88
N THR A 149 -11.53 15.19 -7.03
CA THR A 149 -12.65 15.97 -7.59
C THR A 149 -13.10 17.10 -6.66
N SER A 150 -12.56 17.13 -5.43
CA SER A 150 -12.61 18.24 -4.49
C SER A 150 -11.62 19.36 -4.87
N ALA A 151 -11.76 19.92 -6.07
CA ALA A 151 -11.21 21.23 -6.35
C ALA A 151 -12.00 22.27 -5.54
N SER A 152 -11.31 22.94 -4.60
CA SER A 152 -11.65 24.22 -3.95
C SER A 152 -13.12 24.63 -3.90
N LYS A 153 -13.68 24.66 -2.68
CA LYS A 153 -14.69 25.66 -2.33
C LYS A 153 -14.16 26.52 -1.20
#